data_AF-A0A914W655-F1
#
_entry.id   AF-A0A914W655-F1
#
_cell.length_a   1.000
_cell.length_b   1.000
_cell.length_c   1.000
_cell.angle_alpha   90.00
_cell.angle_beta   90.00
_cell.angle_gamma   90.00
#
_symmetry.space_group_name_H-M   'P 1'
#
loop_
_entity.id
_entity.type
_entity.pdbx_description
1 polymer ?
#
loop_
_entity_poly.entity_id
_entity_poly.type
_entity_poly.pdbx_seq_one_letter_code
_entity_poly.pdbx_strand_id
1 'polypeptide(L)'
;MTAAIPKITGKAINATAVQDSVTGVENMIKQFEDVFLAKKSHYIGGSNYISIADLLALCEFEQMNLLGYDLSSHEKVSQWMVRCRGKLEPHYSEITETLRQLGESAK
;
A
#
# COMPACT_ATOMS: atom_id res chain seq x y z
N MET A 1 8.42 9.23 5.55
CA MET A 1 7.02 9.69 5.40
C MET A 1 6.80 11.02 6.14
N THR A 2 7.49 12.12 5.78
CA THR A 2 7.61 13.27 6.72
C THR A 2 7.41 14.68 6.16
N ALA A 3 6.78 14.84 4.98
CA ALA A 3 6.51 16.20 4.46
C ALA A 3 5.13 16.44 3.84
N ALA A 4 4.34 15.40 3.54
CA ALA A 4 3.08 15.59 2.82
C ALA A 4 2.00 16.32 3.66
N ILE A 5 1.75 15.87 4.89
CA ILE A 5 0.66 16.41 5.74
C ILE A 5 0.86 17.91 6.07
N PRO A 6 2.07 18.38 6.47
CA PRO A 6 2.27 19.80 6.73
C PRO A 6 2.18 20.66 5.48
N LYS A 7 2.70 20.16 4.34
CA LYS A 7 2.62 20.86 3.05
C LYS A 7 1.16 21.04 2.59
N ILE A 8 0.30 20.04 2.81
CA ILE A 8 -1.11 20.07 2.40
C ILE A 8 -1.99 20.87 3.38
N THR A 9 -1.77 20.68 4.68
CA THR A 9 -2.71 21.20 5.71
C THR A 9 -2.28 22.53 6.34
N GLY A 10 -1.01 22.94 6.17
CA GLY A 10 -0.44 24.10 6.85
C GLY A 10 -0.36 23.97 8.38
N LYS A 11 -0.71 22.81 8.94
CA LYS A 11 -0.69 22.57 10.40
C LYS A 11 0.68 22.06 10.84
N ALA A 12 1.06 22.45 12.06
CA ALA A 12 2.28 21.96 12.69
C ALA A 12 2.23 20.44 12.90
N ILE A 13 3.38 19.78 12.76
CA ILE A 13 3.53 18.34 12.99
C ILE A 13 3.35 18.04 14.48
N ASN A 14 2.44 17.12 14.81
CA ASN A 14 2.38 16.51 16.14
C ASN A 14 3.21 15.22 16.15
N ALA A 15 4.37 15.23 16.81
CA ALA A 15 5.31 14.11 16.81
C ALA A 15 4.71 12.82 17.39
N THR A 16 3.90 12.90 18.46
CA THR A 16 3.22 11.74 19.05
C THR A 16 2.24 11.14 18.06
N ALA A 17 1.40 11.97 17.44
CA ALA A 17 0.43 11.49 16.45
C ALA A 17 1.11 10.83 15.23
N VAL A 18 2.28 11.33 14.82
CA VAL A 18 3.08 10.71 13.75
C VAL A 18 3.59 9.34 14.19
N GLN A 19 4.15 9.23 15.39
CA GLN A 19 4.65 7.96 15.91
C GLN A 19 3.55 6.90 16.08
N ASP A 20 2.38 7.32 16.56
CA ASP A 20 1.21 6.45 16.68
C ASP A 20 0.73 5.97 15.31
N SER A 21 0.73 6.86 14.31
CA SER A 21 0.37 6.53 12.93
C SER A 21 1.35 5.54 12.30
N VAL A 22 2.66 5.74 12.49
CA VAL A 22 3.70 4.79 12.02
C VAL A 22 3.49 3.42 12.65
N THR A 23 3.30 3.37 13.96
CA THR A 23 3.03 2.12 14.69
C THR A 23 1.73 1.46 14.21
N GLY A 24 0.70 2.26 13.91
CA GLY A 24 -0.56 1.80 13.34
C GLY A 24 -0.38 1.13 11.98
N VAL A 25 0.44 1.71 11.10
CA VAL A 25 0.77 1.14 9.79
C VAL A 25 1.49 -0.20 9.93
N GLU A 26 2.53 -0.29 10.76
CA GLU A 26 3.26 -1.55 11.00
C GLU A 26 2.32 -2.66 11.49
N ASN A 27 1.46 -2.33 12.46
CA ASN A 27 0.48 -3.27 13.00
C ASN A 27 -0.55 -3.69 11.95
N MET A 28 -1.02 -2.75 11.12
CA MET A 28 -1.95 -3.03 10.04
C MET A 28 -1.34 -4.01 9.02
N ILE A 29 -0.11 -3.77 8.58
CA ILE A 29 0.57 -4.67 7.62
C ILE A 29 0.70 -6.07 8.23
N LYS A 30 1.15 -6.16 9.49
CA LYS A 30 1.27 -7.43 10.19
C LYS A 30 -0.07 -8.16 10.27
N GLN A 31 -1.16 -7.47 10.62
CA GLN A 31 -2.50 -8.07 10.63
C GLN A 31 -2.94 -8.49 9.24
N PHE A 32 -2.64 -7.71 8.21
CA PHE A 32 -2.95 -8.06 6.83
C PHE A 32 -2.27 -9.36 6.40
N GLU A 33 -0.99 -9.52 6.74
CA GLU A 33 -0.23 -10.74 6.50
C GLU A 33 -0.73 -11.94 7.30
N ASP A 34 -1.07 -11.72 8.57
CA ASP A 34 -1.49 -12.77 9.50
C ASP A 34 -2.95 -13.22 9.30
N VAL A 35 -3.80 -12.40 8.69
CA VAL A 35 -5.23 -12.70 8.50
C VAL A 35 -5.55 -13.00 7.04
N PHE A 36 -5.20 -12.10 6.12
CA PHE A 36 -5.60 -12.21 4.71
C PHE A 36 -4.61 -13.02 3.87
N LEU A 37 -3.31 -12.96 4.22
CA LEU A 37 -2.24 -13.71 3.54
C LEU A 37 -1.71 -14.90 4.36
N ALA A 38 -2.47 -15.33 5.37
CA ALA A 38 -2.05 -16.34 6.35
C ALA A 38 -1.91 -17.75 5.77
N LYS A 39 -2.74 -18.08 4.78
CA LYS A 39 -2.87 -19.42 4.18
C LYS A 39 -2.16 -19.46 2.83
N LYS A 40 -2.03 -20.67 2.26
CA LYS A 40 -1.54 -20.90 0.88
C LYS A 40 -2.41 -20.26 -0.23
N SER A 41 -3.49 -19.58 0.13
CA SER A 41 -4.31 -18.81 -0.80
C SER A 41 -3.51 -17.63 -1.35
N HIS A 42 -3.59 -17.43 -2.66
CA HIS A 42 -2.77 -16.43 -3.33
C HIS A 42 -3.29 -14.99 -3.17
N TYR A 43 -4.56 -14.83 -2.77
CA TYR A 43 -5.34 -13.59 -2.73
C TYR A 43 -6.20 -13.47 -1.45
N ILE A 44 -6.66 -12.26 -1.12
CA ILE A 44 -7.36 -11.90 0.13
C ILE A 44 -8.63 -12.75 0.38
N GLY A 45 -9.34 -13.11 -0.69
CA GLY A 45 -10.57 -13.92 -0.60
C GLY A 45 -10.35 -15.40 -0.28
N GLY A 46 -9.12 -15.84 0.01
CA GLY A 46 -8.82 -17.25 0.25
C GLY A 46 -8.84 -18.11 -1.02
N SER A 47 -8.83 -17.47 -2.20
CA SER A 47 -8.94 -18.10 -3.51
C SER A 47 -7.63 -18.05 -4.31
N ASN A 48 -7.58 -18.80 -5.41
CA ASN A 48 -6.55 -18.69 -6.45
C ASN A 48 -6.92 -17.66 -7.53
N TYR A 49 -8.07 -17.03 -7.40
CA TYR A 49 -8.53 -15.95 -8.27
C TYR A 49 -8.52 -14.62 -7.53
N ILE A 50 -8.12 -13.58 -8.24
CA ILE A 50 -8.19 -12.21 -7.74
C ILE A 50 -9.65 -11.79 -7.57
N SER A 51 -9.91 -10.94 -6.58
CA SER A 51 -11.23 -10.41 -6.28
C SER A 51 -11.20 -8.88 -6.13
N ILE A 52 -12.38 -8.26 -5.99
CA ILE A 52 -12.48 -6.82 -5.70
C ILE A 52 -11.76 -6.43 -4.39
N ALA A 53 -11.65 -7.36 -3.43
CA ALA A 53 -10.92 -7.10 -2.19
C ALA A 53 -9.43 -6.83 -2.47
N ASP A 54 -8.83 -7.58 -3.39
CA ASP A 54 -7.43 -7.40 -3.77
C ASP A 54 -7.20 -6.06 -4.49
N LEU A 55 -8.14 -5.65 -5.35
CA LEU A 55 -8.08 -4.36 -6.05
C LEU A 55 -8.11 -3.19 -5.07
N LEU A 56 -9.04 -3.20 -4.12
CA LEU A 56 -9.18 -2.13 -3.13
C LEU A 56 -7.94 -2.05 -2.23
N ALA A 57 -7.45 -3.19 -1.74
CA ALA A 57 -6.23 -3.21 -0.93
C ALA A 57 -5.01 -2.71 -1.73
N LEU A 58 -4.90 -3.08 -3.01
CA LEU A 58 -3.76 -2.68 -3.85
C LEU A 58 -3.69 -1.15 -3.97
N CYS A 59 -4.83 -0.47 -4.11
CA CYS A 59 -4.89 0.99 -4.12
C CYS A 59 -4.29 1.62 -2.85
N GLU A 60 -4.60 1.09 -1.67
CA GLU A 60 -4.08 1.61 -0.39
C GLU A 60 -2.56 1.39 -0.30
N PHE A 61 -2.07 0.21 -0.69
CA PHE A 61 -0.63 -0.08 -0.69
C PHE A 61 0.15 0.75 -1.72
N GLU A 62 -0.42 1.03 -2.90
CA GLU A 62 0.23 1.94 -3.85
C GLU A 62 0.37 3.36 -3.28
N GLN A 63 -0.64 3.87 -2.57
CA GLN A 63 -0.54 5.19 -1.93
C GLN A 63 0.59 5.24 -0.90
N MET A 64 0.80 4.18 -0.13
CA MET A 64 1.94 4.08 0.79
C MET A 64 3.28 4.17 0.04
N ASN A 65 3.39 3.47 -1.09
CA ASN A 65 4.57 3.48 -1.93
C ASN A 65 4.83 4.87 -2.54
N LEU A 66 3.78 5.56 -3.01
CA LEU A 66 3.85 6.95 -3.49
C LEU A 66 4.32 7.92 -2.40
N LEU A 67 3.93 7.68 -1.14
CA LEU A 67 4.34 8.47 0.03
C LEU A 67 5.73 8.08 0.57
N GLY A 68 6.43 7.17 -0.13
CA GLY A 68 7.80 6.75 0.18
C GLY A 68 7.90 5.83 1.39
N TYR A 69 6.86 5.06 1.68
CA TYR A 69 6.95 3.94 2.62
C TYR A 69 7.54 2.72 1.93
N ASP A 70 8.53 2.08 2.55
CA ASP A 70 9.20 0.90 2.00
C ASP A 70 8.42 -0.36 2.36
N LEU A 71 7.71 -0.93 1.38
CA LEU A 71 6.97 -2.19 1.54
C LEU A 71 7.86 -3.43 1.34
N SER A 72 9.11 -3.27 0.90
CA SER A 72 10.01 -4.39 0.58
C SER A 72 10.42 -5.20 1.80
N SER A 73 10.34 -4.62 3.00
CA SER A 73 10.50 -5.31 4.29
C SER A 73 9.38 -6.30 4.61
N HIS A 74 8.25 -6.24 3.90
CA HIS A 74 7.08 -7.09 4.13
C HIS A 74 6.92 -8.09 2.98
N GLU A 75 7.56 -9.25 3.12
CA GLU A 75 7.70 -10.24 2.03
C GLU A 75 6.35 -10.72 1.49
N LYS A 76 5.38 -11.06 2.37
CA LYS A 76 4.10 -11.62 1.92
C LYS A 76 3.29 -10.57 1.17
N VAL A 77 3.26 -9.33 1.68
CA VAL A 77 2.62 -8.20 0.98
C VAL A 77 3.28 -7.95 -0.35
N SER A 78 4.61 -7.85 -0.39
CA SER A 78 5.37 -7.62 -1.64
C SER A 78 5.07 -8.69 -2.70
N GLN A 79 5.08 -9.97 -2.31
CA GLN A 79 4.75 -11.06 -3.22
C GLN A 79 3.28 -11.05 -3.67
N TRP A 80 2.35 -10.72 -2.76
CA TRP A 80 0.93 -10.57 -3.11
C TRP A 80 0.71 -9.43 -4.11
N MET A 81 1.34 -8.26 -3.90
CA MET A 81 1.26 -7.14 -4.84
C MET A 81 1.78 -7.53 -6.23
N VAL A 82 2.92 -8.23 -6.31
CA VAL A 82 3.47 -8.72 -7.59
C VAL A 82 2.48 -9.65 -8.30
N ARG A 83 1.83 -10.56 -7.57
CA ARG A 83 0.79 -11.44 -8.15
C ARG A 83 -0.41 -10.65 -8.66
N CYS A 84 -0.91 -9.69 -7.88
CA CYS A 84 -2.03 -8.84 -8.27
C CYS A 84 -1.71 -8.03 -9.52
N ARG A 85 -0.56 -7.36 -9.57
CA ARG A 85 -0.10 -6.60 -10.75
C ARG A 85 -0.07 -7.47 -12.00
N GLY A 86 0.55 -8.66 -11.91
CA GLY A 86 0.62 -9.59 -13.03
C GLY A 86 -0.74 -10.07 -13.56
N LYS A 87 -1.81 -10.02 -12.75
CA LYS A 87 -3.19 -10.33 -13.18
C LYS A 87 -3.93 -9.15 -13.80
N LEU A 88 -3.45 -7.94 -13.56
CA LEU A 88 -4.13 -6.69 -13.94
C LEU A 88 -3.44 -5.97 -15.09
N GLU A 89 -2.25 -6.41 -15.49
CA GLU A 89 -1.61 -5.93 -16.72
C GLU A 89 -2.48 -6.23 -17.96
N PRO A 90 -2.56 -5.31 -18.94
CA PRO A 90 -1.79 -4.06 -19.04
C PRO A 90 -2.41 -2.85 -18.29
N HIS A 91 -3.67 -2.94 -17.87
CA HIS A 91 -4.44 -1.80 -17.33
C HIS A 91 -3.89 -1.25 -16.02
N TYR A 92 -3.26 -2.10 -15.22
CA TYR A 92 -2.59 -1.68 -14.01
C TYR A 92 -1.49 -0.65 -14.30
N SER A 93 -0.62 -0.91 -15.28
CA SER A 93 0.45 0.03 -15.66
C SER A 93 -0.11 1.34 -16.21
N GLU A 94 -1.17 1.29 -17.00
CA GLU A 94 -1.84 2.49 -17.54
C GLU A 94 -2.37 3.42 -16.43
N ILE A 95 -3.08 2.85 -15.44
CA ILE A 95 -3.68 3.63 -14.35
C ILE A 95 -2.62 4.12 -13.36
N THR A 96 -1.61 3.29 -13.07
CA THR A 96 -0.56 3.66 -12.11
C THR A 96 0.45 4.66 -12.66
N GLU A 97 0.56 4.81 -13.97
CA GLU A 97 1.40 5.84 -14.59
C GLU A 97 0.97 7.25 -14.15
N THR A 98 -0.33 7.53 -14.17
CA THR A 98 -0.86 8.83 -13.69
C THR A 98 -0.55 9.05 -12.21
N LEU A 99 -0.62 7.99 -11.40
CA LEU A 99 -0.29 8.05 -9.98
C LEU A 99 1.19 8.32 -9.73
N ARG A 100 2.11 7.74 -10.51
CA ARG A 100 3.55 8.05 -10.40
C ARG A 100 3.84 9.51 -10.71
N GLN A 101 3.28 10.03 -11.80
CA GLN A 101 3.45 11.44 -12.18
C GLN A 101 2.97 12.40 -11.08
N LEU A 102 1.84 12.07 -10.45
CA LEU A 102 1.33 12.81 -9.30
C LEU A 102 2.28 12.73 -8.08
N GLY A 103 2.79 11.53 -7.77
CA GLY A 103 3.73 11.32 -6.68
C GLY A 103 5.05 12.06 -6.86
N GLU A 104 5.56 12.16 -8.09
CA GLU A 104 6.75 12.94 -8.41
C GLU A 104 6.51 14.45 -8.27
N SER A 105 5.34 14.93 -8.68
CA SER A 105 4.96 16.35 -8.57
C SER A 105 4.76 16.82 -7.13
N ALA A 106 4.50 15.89 -6.19
CA ALA A 106 4.24 16.18 -4.78
C ALA A 106 5.49 16.16 -3.87
N LYS A 107 6.64 15.70 -4.40
CA LYS A 107 7.93 15.68 -3.67
C LYS A 107 8.52 17.08 -3.58
#